data_AF-A0A242MGG2-F1
#
_entry.id   AF-A0A242MGG2-F1
#
_cell.length_a   1.000
_cell.length_b   1.000
_cell.length_c   1.000
_cell.angle_alpha   90.00
_cell.angle_beta   90.00
_cell.angle_gamma   90.00
#
_symmetry.space_group_name_H-M   'P 1'
#
loop_
_entity.id
_entity.type
_entity.pdbx_description
1 polymer ?
#
loop_
_entity_poly.entity_id
_entity_poly.type
_entity_poly.pdbx_seq_one_letter_code
_entity_poly.pdbx_strand_id
1 'polypeptide(L)' 'MTGPNPSRSARCSDAITDPYKAVAIDVTALKANPNLPGAFTVTGVVYDVKTGLVEIVVPPAMLRPELSQAPAT' A
#
# COMPACT_ATOMS: atom_id res chain seq x y z
N MET A 1 -42.05 3.56 -21.82
CA MET A 1 -41.23 2.34 -21.86
C MET A 1 -39.84 2.70 -21.35
N THR A 2 -39.61 2.61 -20.03
CA THR A 2 -38.30 2.86 -19.43
C THR A 2 -37.89 1.58 -18.73
N GLY A 3 -37.25 0.67 -19.48
CA GLY A 3 -36.72 -0.56 -18.90
C GLY A 3 -35.58 -0.24 -17.93
N PRO A 4 -35.39 -1.05 -16.87
CA PRO A 4 -34.25 -0.87 -15.97
C PRO A 4 -32.94 -1.05 -16.75
N ASN A 5 -32.06 -0.05 -16.66
CA ASN A 5 -30.74 -0.07 -17.27
C ASN A 5 -29.84 -1.14 -16.57
N PRO A 6 -29.40 -2.21 -17.26
CA PRO A 6 -28.67 -3.33 -16.65
C PRO A 6 -27.21 -3.01 -16.27
N SER A 7 -26.72 -1.79 -16.54
CA SER A 7 -25.30 -1.42 -16.33
C SER A 7 -24.89 -1.18 -14.86
N ARG A 8 -25.72 -1.49 -13.86
CA ARG A 8 -25.36 -1.36 -12.42
C ARG A 8 -24.77 -2.64 -11.80
N SER A 9 -24.54 -3.67 -12.61
CA SER A 9 -24.06 -4.96 -12.10
C SER A 9 -22.64 -4.88 -11.55
N ALA A 10 -22.58 -4.94 -10.22
CA ALA A 10 -21.52 -5.52 -9.41
C ALA A 10 -20.10 -4.94 -9.56
N ARG A 11 -19.85 -3.80 -8.90
CA ARG A 11 -18.49 -3.43 -8.45
C ARG A 11 -18.17 -3.91 -7.02
N CYS A 12 -18.95 -4.83 -6.47
CA CYS A 12 -18.83 -5.22 -5.06
C CYS A 12 -17.92 -6.43 -4.80
N SER A 13 -17.16 -6.91 -5.79
CA SER A 13 -16.44 -8.19 -5.66
C SER A 13 -14.97 -8.07 -5.26
N ASP A 14 -14.35 -6.88 -5.37
CA ASP A 14 -12.94 -6.68 -5.01
C ASP A 14 -12.79 -6.23 -3.54
N ALA A 15 -13.55 -6.87 -2.65
CA ALA A 15 -13.50 -6.56 -1.22
C ALA A 15 -12.18 -7.05 -0.64
N ILE A 16 -11.34 -6.12 -0.19
CA ILE A 16 -10.20 -6.44 0.67
C ILE A 16 -10.75 -6.98 2.00
N THR A 17 -10.57 -8.27 2.24
CA THR A 17 -11.11 -8.95 3.44
C THR A 17 -10.35 -8.58 4.71
N ASP A 18 -9.08 -8.20 4.58
CA ASP A 18 -8.21 -7.83 5.69
C ASP A 18 -7.30 -6.67 5.25
N PRO A 19 -7.63 -5.41 5.64
CA PRO A 19 -6.88 -4.24 5.21
C PRO A 19 -5.45 -4.23 5.77
N TYR A 20 -5.22 -4.82 6.94
CA TYR A 20 -3.88 -4.88 7.54
C TYR A 20 -2.95 -5.80 6.76
N LYS A 21 -3.45 -6.98 6.37
CA LYS A 21 -2.68 -7.90 5.54
C LYS A 21 -2.44 -7.36 4.14
N ALA A 22 -3.43 -6.69 3.54
CA ALA A 22 -3.27 -6.09 2.23
C ALA A 22 -2.11 -5.07 2.22
N VAL A 23 -2.09 -4.16 3.20
CA VAL A 23 -1.01 -3.18 3.35
C VAL A 23 0.35 -3.86 3.55
N ALA A 24 0.44 -4.90 4.38
CA ALA A 24 1.69 -5.62 4.60
C ALA A 24 2.22 -6.31 3.31
N ILE A 25 1.32 -6.87 2.50
CA ILE A 25 1.64 -7.48 1.20
C ILE A 25 2.15 -6.43 0.22
N ASP A 26 1.46 -5.30 0.11
CA ASP A 26 1.85 -4.21 -0.80
C ASP A 26 3.20 -3.62 -0.41
N VAL A 27 3.45 -3.37 0.88
CA VAL A 27 4.75 -2.86 1.34
C VAL A 27 5.87 -3.87 1.06
N THR A 28 5.60 -5.17 1.20
CA THR A 28 6.56 -6.21 0.84
C THR A 28 6.87 -6.20 -0.66
N ALA A 29 5.84 -6.08 -1.50
CA ALA A 29 5.99 -6.01 -2.94
C ALA A 29 6.78 -4.75 -3.38
N LEU A 30 6.54 -3.61 -2.73
CA LEU A 30 7.30 -2.37 -2.96
C LEU A 30 8.77 -2.52 -2.56
N LYS A 31 9.07 -3.16 -1.43
CA LYS A 31 10.45 -3.46 -1.00
C LYS A 31 11.17 -4.40 -1.96
N ALA A 32 10.46 -5.41 -2.46
CA ALA A 32 11.01 -6.39 -3.39
C ALA A 32 11.19 -5.82 -4.82
N ASN A 33 10.57 -4.70 -5.16
CA ASN A 33 10.63 -4.15 -6.52
C ASN A 33 12.03 -3.56 -6.81
N PRO A 34 12.78 -4.12 -7.79
CA PRO A 34 14.11 -3.62 -8.15
C PRO A 34 14.06 -2.31 -8.95
N ASN A 35 12.92 -1.96 -9.55
CA ASN A 35 12.75 -0.75 -10.34
C ASN A 35 12.53 0.51 -9.49
N LEU A 36 12.30 0.35 -8.18
CA LEU A 36 12.17 1.49 -7.27
C LEU A 36 13.54 1.90 -6.72
N PRO A 37 13.84 3.20 -6.65
CA PRO A 37 15.01 3.69 -5.91
C PRO A 37 15.01 3.18 -4.47
N GLY A 38 16.14 2.60 -4.04
CA GLY A 38 16.28 2.06 -2.67
C GLY A 38 16.13 3.11 -1.57
N ALA A 39 16.43 4.37 -1.88
CA ALA A 39 16.37 5.49 -0.95
C ALA A 39 14.95 5.93 -0.57
N PHE A 40 13.90 5.36 -1.18
CA PHE A 40 12.53 5.70 -0.80
C PHE A 40 12.17 5.13 0.57
N THR A 41 11.51 5.95 1.39
CA THR A 41 10.92 5.52 2.65
C THR A 41 9.48 5.14 2.39
N VAL A 42 9.11 3.91 2.77
CA VAL A 42 7.73 3.42 2.68
C VAL A 42 7.20 3.15 4.08
N THR A 43 5.95 3.57 4.30
CA THR A 43 5.19 3.31 5.52
C THR A 43 3.84 2.71 5.12
N GLY A 44 3.33 1.79 5.94
CA GLY A 44 2.01 1.21 5.76
C GLY A 44 1.05 1.75 6.82
N VAL A 45 -0.03 2.40 6.41
CA VAL A 45 -1.06 2.93 7.32
C VAL A 45 -2.43 2.40 6.96
N VAL A 46 -3.26 2.17 7.96
CA VAL A 46 -4.69 1.86 7.81
C VAL A 46 -5.48 2.95 8.49
N TYR A 47 -6.48 3.48 7.78
CA TYR A 47 -7.43 4.44 8.33
C TYR A 47 -8.75 3.75 8.62
N ASP A 48 -9.20 3.81 9.87
CA ASP A 48 -10.52 3.37 10.26
C ASP A 48 -11.52 4.51 10.06
N VAL A 49 -12.37 4.37 9.03
CA VAL A 49 -13.41 5.36 8.69
C VAL A 49 -14.51 5.47 9.74
N LYS A 50 -14.70 4.47 10.61
CA LYS A 50 -15.74 4.49 11.65
C LYS A 50 -15.29 5.29 12.87
N THR A 51 -14.04 5.12 13.27
CA THR A 51 -13.47 5.76 14.47
C THR A 51 -12.67 7.02 14.15
N GLY A 52 -12.26 7.19 12.89
CA GLY A 52 -11.40 8.28 12.44
C GLY A 52 -9.93 8.11 12.81
N LEU A 53 -9.52 6.91 13.26
CA LEU A 53 -8.16 6.63 13.70
C LEU A 53 -7.27 6.20 12.54
N VAL A 54 -5.99 6.56 12.64
CA VAL A 54 -4.93 6.07 11.75
C VAL A 54 -4.03 5.14 12.55
N GLU A 55 -3.81 3.94 12.02
CA GLU A 55 -2.91 2.96 12.60
C GLU A 55 -1.72 2.72 11.67
N ILE A 56 -0.51 2.72 12.23
CA ILE A 56 0.70 2.38 11.50
C ILE A 56 0.89 0.87 11.54
N VAL A 57 0.65 0.21 10.41
CA VAL A 57 0.75 -1.24 10.27
C VAL A 57 2.19 -1.66 9.98
N VAL A 58 2.89 -0.88 9.17
CA VAL A 58 4.31 -1.09 8.87
C VAL A 58 5.06 0.19 9.19
N PRO A 59 6.04 0.16 10.12
CA PRO A 59 6.79 1.36 10.47
C PRO A 59 7.55 1.89 9.25
N PRO A 60 7.78 3.22 9.19
CA PRO A 60 8.55 3.83 8.11
C PRO A 60 9.94 3.18 7.99
N ALA A 61 10.26 2.67 6.81
CA ALA A 61 11.56 2.09 6.53
C ALA A 61 11.99 2.41 5.10
N MET A 62 13.30 2.62 4.90
CA MET A 62 13.86 2.69 3.56
C MET A 62 13.67 1.36 2.83
N LEU A 63 13.44 1.40 1.52
CA LEU A 63 13.27 0.19 0.71
C LEU A 63 14.54 -0.64 0.71
N ARG A 64 15.70 0.02 0.61
CA ARG A 64 17.04 -0.56 0.79
C ARG A 64 17.89 0.47 1.54
N PRO A 65 18.75 0.05 2.48
CA PRO A 65 19.73 0.96 3.05
C PRO A 65 20.54 1.55 1.89
N GLU A 66 20.70 2.87 1.89
CA GLU A 66 21.71 3.49 1.04
C GLU A 66 23.04 2.81 1.39
N LEU A 67 23.71 2.21 0.41
CA LEU A 67 25.13 1.95 0.57
C LEU A 67 25.76 3.34 0.69
N SER A 68 26.00 3.76 1.93
CA SER A 68 26.77 4.95 2.27
C SER A 68 27.87 5.09 1.23
N GLN A 69 27.72 6.07 0.33
CA GLN A 69 28.71 6.31 -0.69
C GLN A 69 29.93 6.81 0.09
N ALA A 70 30.90 5.90 0.31
CA ALA A 70 32.19 6.27 0.88
C ALA A 70 32.74 7.45 0.07
N PRO A 71 33.34 8.47 0.72
CA PRO A 71 33.89 9.59 -0.02
C PRO A 71 34.93 9.03 -0.99
N ALA A 72 34.78 9.36 -2.27
CA ALA A 72 35.80 9.09 -3.27
C ALA A 72 37.11 9.74 -2.80
N THR A 73 38.18 8.95 -2.82
CA THR A 73 39.55 9.30 -2.43
C THR A 73 40.05 10.55 -3.16
#